data_AF-A0A7Y5F123-F1
#
_entry.id   AF-A0A7Y5F123-F1
#
_cell.length_a   1.000
_cell.length_b   1.000
_cell.length_c   1.000
_cell.angle_alpha   90.00
_cell.angle_beta   90.00
_cell.angle_gamma   90.00
#
_symmetry.space_group_name_H-M   'P 1'
#
loop_
_entity.id
_entity.type
_entity.pdbx_description
1 polymer ?
#
loop_
_entity_poly.entity_id
_entity_poly.type
_entity_poly.pdbx_seq_one_letter_code
_entity_poly.pdbx_strand_id
1 'polypeptide(L)'
;MDKRLLKNINGFDRFWLWLALHLPRKVVFFAALRVVGERVNDDGFVEVHEAVLPRVRHWFEEAWHTRFLRWSSQNLSDGKKPLWRHGRGWLWLNGRCVFSMEWQPGSRYFCTLHLDWGGGDTDRDLSVTVGFPLIGFYHFSLDGFLPEWAVDGKWVDSSYRPGTKFKMAIPRKIGVSVHDGNIWFSLWEYPMAWSSKQPWWWQFSFNPADFVLGRAKYQEMNLFSEAAVLELPEGQYPVMVKVFECTWKRPRWPWARRMVRAEVDCGEDGVPSHAGKGENSWDLEDDLTYRMTCPESTVEGAVKRLRDSIMRDRKQYGSPADLLA
;
A
#
# COMPACT_ATOMS: atom_id res chain seq x y z
N MET A 1 -2.33 15.12 -39.60
CA MET A 1 -2.95 14.03 -38.82
C MET A 1 -4.45 14.25 -38.81
N ASP A 2 -5.24 13.26 -39.22
CA ASP A 2 -6.68 13.39 -39.39
C ASP A 2 -7.40 13.59 -38.04
N LYS A 3 -8.22 14.64 -37.92
CA LYS A 3 -8.97 14.99 -36.70
C LYS A 3 -9.95 13.90 -36.27
N ARG A 4 -10.27 12.94 -37.15
CA ARG A 4 -11.16 11.80 -36.85
C ARG A 4 -10.50 10.72 -35.98
N LEU A 5 -9.19 10.52 -36.08
CA LEU A 5 -8.46 9.51 -35.29
C LEU A 5 -8.36 9.86 -33.79
N LEU A 6 -8.50 11.13 -33.43
CA LEU A 6 -8.38 11.58 -32.04
C LEU A 6 -9.65 11.37 -31.21
N LYS A 7 -10.82 11.13 -31.82
CA LYS A 7 -12.11 11.09 -31.12
C LYS A 7 -12.27 9.93 -30.12
N ASN A 8 -11.55 8.82 -30.31
CA ASN A 8 -11.65 7.63 -29.44
C ASN A 8 -10.52 7.51 -28.40
N ILE A 9 -9.62 8.48 -28.33
CA ILE A 9 -8.51 8.48 -27.38
C ILE A 9 -8.93 9.31 -26.16
N ASN A 10 -8.85 8.70 -24.96
CA ASN A 10 -9.27 9.33 -23.72
C ASN A 10 -8.46 10.60 -23.46
N GLY A 11 -9.04 11.60 -22.79
CA GLY A 11 -8.44 12.94 -22.69
C GLY A 11 -7.02 12.97 -22.13
N PHE A 12 -6.69 12.02 -21.26
CA PHE A 12 -5.36 11.85 -20.66
C PHE A 12 -4.30 11.35 -21.67
N ASP A 13 -4.66 10.43 -22.55
CA ASP A 13 -3.76 9.88 -23.56
C ASP A 13 -3.43 10.92 -24.64
N ARG A 14 -4.34 11.87 -24.92
CA ARG A 14 -4.10 12.98 -25.84
C ARG A 14 -2.98 13.92 -25.38
N PHE A 15 -2.83 14.13 -24.06
CA PHE A 15 -1.80 14.99 -23.50
C PHE A 15 -0.40 14.40 -23.70
N TRP A 16 -0.23 13.10 -23.44
CA TRP A 16 1.04 12.40 -23.64
C TRP A 16 1.38 12.22 -25.13
N LEU A 17 0.39 11.97 -25.98
CA LEU A 17 0.58 11.96 -27.43
C LEU A 17 1.05 13.32 -27.95
N TRP A 18 0.50 14.41 -27.40
CA TRP A 18 0.92 15.77 -27.71
C TRP A 18 2.37 16.04 -27.25
N LEU A 19 2.74 15.62 -26.04
CA LEU A 19 4.10 15.78 -25.51
C LEU A 19 5.13 15.02 -26.37
N ALA A 20 4.81 13.78 -26.79
CA ALA A 20 5.67 12.96 -27.64
C ALA A 20 5.87 13.57 -29.04
N LEU A 21 4.86 14.25 -29.60
CA LEU A 21 4.92 14.89 -30.91
C LEU A 21 5.71 16.21 -30.94
N HIS A 22 5.93 16.83 -29.78
CA HIS A 22 6.58 18.15 -29.66
C HIS A 22 8.01 18.09 -29.09
N LEU A 23 8.53 16.89 -28.78
CA LEU A 23 9.96 16.69 -28.54
C LEU A 23 10.75 16.96 -29.84
N PRO A 24 11.94 17.60 -29.76
CA PRO A 24 12.63 18.15 -30.94
C PRO A 24 13.04 17.06 -31.94
N ARG A 25 12.35 17.02 -33.09
CA ARG A 25 12.55 16.11 -34.24
C ARG A 25 13.99 16.02 -34.76
N LYS A 26 14.84 17.01 -34.45
CA LYS A 26 16.21 17.13 -34.98
C LYS A 26 17.20 16.11 -34.42
N VAL A 27 16.98 15.59 -33.20
CA VAL A 27 17.91 14.60 -32.59
C VAL A 27 17.71 13.20 -33.17
N VAL A 28 16.48 12.88 -33.60
CA VAL A 28 16.10 11.55 -34.10
C VAL A 28 16.49 11.34 -35.56
N PHE A 29 16.47 12.41 -36.38
CA PHE A 29 16.75 12.33 -37.81
C PHE A 29 18.24 12.06 -38.13
N PHE A 30 19.15 12.59 -37.31
CA PHE A 30 20.60 12.41 -37.52
C PHE A 30 21.13 11.02 -37.15
N ALA A 31 20.49 10.33 -36.21
CA ALA A 31 20.88 8.96 -35.82
C ALA A 31 20.54 7.93 -36.91
N ALA A 32 19.43 8.13 -37.62
CA ALA A 32 18.99 7.24 -38.71
C ALA A 32 19.92 7.32 -39.93
N LEU A 33 20.40 8.52 -40.29
CA LEU A 33 21.31 8.71 -41.43
C LEU A 33 22.69 8.06 -41.22
N ARG A 34 23.15 7.93 -39.97
CA ARG A 34 24.47 7.34 -39.67
C ARG A 34 24.51 5.81 -39.77
N VAL A 35 23.35 5.15 -39.67
CA VAL A 35 23.23 3.67 -39.71
C VAL A 35 23.09 3.15 -41.15
N VAL A 36 22.64 3.97 -42.09
CA VAL A 36 22.33 3.51 -43.46
C VAL A 36 23.53 3.61 -44.42
N GLY A 37 24.64 4.24 -44.02
CA GLY A 37 25.91 4.14 -44.75
C GLY A 37 25.86 4.62 -46.20
N GLU A 38 25.17 5.73 -46.48
CA GLU A 38 25.07 6.27 -47.84
C GLU A 38 26.16 7.29 -48.14
N ARG A 39 26.68 7.25 -49.38
CA ARG A 39 27.59 8.25 -49.93
C ARG A 39 26.79 9.53 -50.18
N VAL A 40 27.33 10.63 -49.68
CA VAL A 40 26.90 11.98 -50.06
C VAL A 40 27.36 12.19 -51.50
N ASN A 41 26.42 12.47 -52.41
CA ASN A 41 26.79 12.91 -53.76
C ASN A 41 27.39 14.32 -53.68
N ASP A 42 28.22 14.69 -54.66
CA ASP A 42 29.02 15.93 -54.65
C ASP A 42 28.19 17.23 -54.52
N ASP A 43 26.87 17.16 -54.75
CA ASP A 43 25.92 18.27 -54.64
C ASP A 43 25.34 18.45 -53.23
N GLY A 44 25.72 17.61 -52.26
CA GLY A 44 25.28 17.72 -50.86
C GLY A 44 23.85 17.21 -50.59
N PHE A 45 23.16 16.66 -51.58
CA PHE A 45 21.84 16.04 -51.43
C PHE A 45 21.97 14.52 -51.32
N VAL A 46 21.28 13.95 -50.31
CA VAL A 46 21.17 12.51 -50.10
C VAL A 46 19.90 12.04 -50.81
N GLU A 47 20.04 11.29 -51.90
CA GLU A 47 18.92 10.57 -52.50
C GLU A 47 18.56 9.37 -51.62
N VAL A 48 17.60 9.57 -50.72
CA VAL A 48 17.05 8.47 -49.93
C VAL A 48 16.21 7.60 -50.86
N HIS A 49 16.73 6.44 -51.23
CA HIS A 49 16.02 5.51 -52.10
C HIS A 49 14.67 5.13 -51.48
N GLU A 50 13.54 5.33 -52.20
CA GLU A 50 12.19 5.10 -51.67
C GLU A 50 11.98 3.69 -51.09
N ALA A 51 12.76 2.71 -51.56
CA ALA A 51 12.76 1.34 -51.06
C ALA A 51 13.29 1.17 -49.61
N VAL A 52 14.04 2.15 -49.09
CA VAL A 52 14.64 2.12 -47.74
C VAL A 52 13.66 2.67 -46.68
N LEU A 53 12.77 3.59 -47.08
CA LEU A 53 11.81 4.22 -46.18
C LEU A 53 10.89 3.22 -45.42
N PRO A 54 10.34 2.16 -46.05
CA PRO A 54 9.55 1.17 -45.33
C PRO A 54 10.36 0.38 -44.30
N ARG A 55 11.65 0.11 -44.55
CA ARG A 55 12.53 -0.63 -43.63
C ARG A 55 12.95 0.23 -42.44
N VAL A 56 13.31 1.49 -42.67
CA VAL A 56 13.60 2.44 -41.60
C VAL A 56 12.36 2.70 -40.76
N ARG A 57 11.19 2.82 -41.40
CA ARG A 57 9.90 2.97 -40.70
C ARG A 57 9.57 1.73 -39.87
N HIS A 58 9.71 0.53 -40.42
CA HIS A 58 9.46 -0.71 -39.71
C HIS A 58 10.43 -0.89 -38.53
N TRP A 59 11.72 -0.63 -38.74
CA TRP A 59 12.72 -0.64 -37.66
C TRP A 59 12.43 0.41 -36.60
N PHE A 60 11.93 1.59 -36.98
CA PHE A 60 11.56 2.64 -36.04
C PHE A 60 10.30 2.26 -35.25
N GLU A 61 9.28 1.72 -35.91
CA GLU A 61 8.07 1.21 -35.26
C GLU A 61 8.41 0.04 -34.32
N GLU A 62 9.25 -0.89 -34.75
CA GLU A 62 9.72 -2.02 -33.95
C GLU A 62 10.58 -1.56 -32.78
N ALA A 63 11.57 -0.68 -32.98
CA ALA A 63 12.41 -0.13 -31.92
C ALA A 63 11.60 0.73 -30.93
N TRP A 64 10.66 1.53 -31.42
CA TRP A 64 9.76 2.34 -30.58
C TRP A 64 8.87 1.44 -29.71
N HIS A 65 8.30 0.38 -30.29
CA HIS A 65 7.44 -0.56 -29.58
C HIS A 65 8.19 -1.55 -28.67
N THR A 66 9.46 -1.86 -28.96
CA THR A 66 10.22 -2.89 -28.23
C THR A 66 11.30 -2.36 -27.29
N ARG A 67 11.80 -1.12 -27.45
CA ARG A 67 13.03 -0.70 -26.76
C ARG A 67 13.03 0.63 -26.05
N PHE A 68 12.09 1.55 -26.26
CA PHE A 68 12.25 2.91 -25.71
C PHE A 68 11.15 3.36 -24.75
N LEU A 69 9.87 3.20 -25.10
CA LEU A 69 8.79 3.75 -24.28
C LEU A 69 7.51 2.91 -24.40
N ARG A 70 7.10 2.27 -23.31
CA ARG A 70 5.83 1.54 -23.22
C ARG A 70 4.99 2.11 -22.08
N TRP A 71 3.72 2.40 -22.36
CA TRP A 71 2.75 2.77 -21.32
C TRP A 71 1.80 1.61 -21.05
N SER A 72 1.47 1.40 -19.78
CA SER A 72 0.40 0.50 -19.35
C SER A 72 -0.40 1.16 -18.23
N SER A 73 -1.68 0.80 -18.09
CA SER A 73 -2.51 1.26 -16.98
C SER A 73 -3.50 0.20 -16.55
N GLN A 74 -3.78 0.15 -15.25
CA GLN A 74 -4.73 -0.78 -14.63
C GLN A 74 -5.74 -0.03 -13.77
N ASN A 75 -7.01 -0.42 -13.88
CA ASN A 75 -8.05 0.04 -12.97
C ASN A 75 -8.05 -0.82 -11.70
N LEU A 76 -7.75 -0.22 -10.56
CA LEU A 76 -7.63 -0.91 -9.26
C LEU A 76 -8.95 -0.98 -8.47
N SER A 77 -10.07 -0.59 -9.09
CA SER A 77 -11.38 -0.64 -8.44
C SER A 77 -12.24 -1.82 -8.87
N ASP A 78 -11.67 -2.80 -9.58
CA ASP A 78 -12.38 -3.95 -10.16
C ASP A 78 -13.63 -3.53 -10.94
N GLY A 79 -13.55 -2.40 -11.66
CA GLY A 79 -14.65 -1.82 -12.43
C GLY A 79 -15.70 -1.05 -11.63
N LYS A 80 -15.65 -1.03 -10.29
CA LYS A 80 -16.61 -0.29 -9.44
C LYS A 80 -16.47 1.23 -9.57
N LYS A 81 -15.29 1.72 -9.95
CA LYS A 81 -15.00 3.14 -10.19
C LYS A 81 -14.30 3.32 -11.54
N PRO A 82 -14.41 4.50 -12.16
CA PRO A 82 -13.66 4.79 -13.37
C PRO A 82 -12.15 4.89 -13.05
N LEU A 83 -11.29 4.56 -14.02
CA LEU A 83 -9.83 4.55 -13.89
C LEU A 83 -9.24 5.86 -13.31
N TRP A 84 -9.81 7.02 -13.67
CA TRP A 84 -9.37 8.32 -13.16
C TRP A 84 -9.63 8.51 -11.65
N ARG A 85 -10.53 7.72 -11.04
CA ARG A 85 -10.81 7.75 -9.60
C ARG A 85 -9.97 6.78 -8.78
N HIS A 86 -9.53 5.67 -9.38
CA HIS A 86 -8.61 4.74 -8.75
C HIS A 86 -7.89 3.95 -9.84
N GLY A 87 -6.63 4.28 -10.07
CA GLY A 87 -5.88 3.70 -11.16
C GLY A 87 -4.40 3.68 -10.87
N ARG A 88 -3.71 2.79 -11.58
CA ARG A 88 -2.26 2.70 -11.61
C ARG A 88 -1.79 2.75 -13.05
N GLY A 89 -0.70 3.45 -13.31
CA GLY A 89 -0.04 3.56 -14.60
C GLY A 89 1.43 3.21 -14.48
N TRP A 90 2.01 2.69 -15.55
CA TRP A 90 3.43 2.40 -15.67
C TRP A 90 3.96 2.95 -16.99
N LEU A 91 5.05 3.69 -16.90
CA LEU A 91 5.84 4.13 -18.03
C LEU A 91 7.19 3.42 -18.01
N TRP A 92 7.36 2.48 -18.93
CA TRP A 92 8.59 1.71 -19.11
C TRP A 92 9.54 2.52 -19.98
N LEU A 93 10.70 2.86 -19.45
CA LEU A 93 11.78 3.57 -20.13
C LEU A 93 12.93 2.59 -20.37
N ASN A 94 13.25 2.34 -21.64
CA ASN A 94 14.38 1.52 -22.06
C ASN A 94 14.44 0.09 -21.47
N GLY A 95 13.28 -0.46 -21.08
CA GLY A 95 13.17 -1.82 -20.51
C GLY A 95 13.89 -2.03 -19.16
N ARG A 96 14.44 -0.98 -18.54
CA ARG A 96 15.20 -1.07 -17.28
C ARG A 96 14.63 -0.19 -16.17
N CYS A 97 14.05 0.95 -16.53
CA CYS A 97 13.45 1.87 -15.58
C CYS A 97 11.94 1.84 -15.77
N VAL A 98 11.19 1.65 -14.68
CA VAL A 98 9.73 1.72 -14.71
C VAL A 98 9.32 2.86 -13.81
N PHE A 99 8.66 3.86 -14.40
CA PHE A 99 7.97 4.88 -13.61
C PHE A 99 6.55 4.39 -13.35
N SER A 100 6.22 4.05 -12.11
CA SER A 100 4.85 3.73 -11.71
C SER A 100 4.19 4.94 -11.07
N MET A 101 2.91 5.14 -11.35
CA MET A 101 2.08 6.12 -10.66
C MET A 101 0.75 5.47 -10.28
N GLU A 102 0.39 5.48 -9.00
CA GLU A 102 -0.96 5.14 -8.53
C GLU A 102 -1.66 6.38 -8.01
N TRP A 103 -2.95 6.51 -8.28
CA TRP A 103 -3.76 7.62 -7.81
C TRP A 103 -5.12 7.17 -7.27
N GLN A 104 -5.56 7.80 -6.19
CA GLN A 104 -6.89 7.61 -5.62
C GLN A 104 -7.44 8.92 -5.05
N PRO A 105 -8.03 9.81 -5.87
CA PRO A 105 -8.66 11.04 -5.42
C PRO A 105 -9.86 10.80 -4.49
N GLY A 106 -10.04 11.69 -3.52
CA GLY A 106 -11.15 11.62 -2.56
C GLY A 106 -11.06 10.45 -1.56
N SER A 107 -9.87 9.88 -1.37
CA SER A 107 -9.64 8.93 -0.29
C SER A 107 -9.76 9.65 1.07
N ARG A 108 -10.15 8.89 2.11
CA ARG A 108 -10.23 9.36 3.49
C ARG A 108 -8.90 9.25 4.26
N TYR A 109 -7.79 9.00 3.57
CA TYR A 109 -6.50 8.85 4.25
C TYR A 109 -6.11 10.16 4.94
N PHE A 110 -5.44 10.02 6.10
CA PHE A 110 -4.74 11.11 6.76
C PHE A 110 -3.56 11.57 5.88
N CYS A 111 -3.05 12.79 6.11
CA CYS A 111 -1.85 13.25 5.42
C CYS A 111 -0.73 12.22 5.60
N THR A 112 -0.26 11.64 4.49
CA THR A 112 0.83 10.67 4.48
C THR A 112 1.91 11.10 3.51
N LEU A 113 3.16 10.92 3.92
CA LEU A 113 4.33 11.06 3.07
C LEU A 113 5.19 9.83 3.33
N HIS A 114 5.45 9.00 2.32
CA HIS A 114 6.45 7.95 2.37
C HIS A 114 7.51 8.25 1.33
N LEU A 115 8.77 8.24 1.72
CA LEU A 115 9.90 8.26 0.82
C LEU A 115 10.68 7.00 1.13
N ASP A 116 10.66 6.04 0.23
CA ASP A 116 11.31 4.75 0.42
C ASP A 116 12.32 4.50 -0.69
N TRP A 117 13.45 3.94 -0.29
CA TRP A 117 14.56 3.51 -1.11
C TRP A 117 14.75 2.03 -0.84
N GLY A 118 14.61 1.22 -1.87
CA GLY A 118 14.50 -0.23 -1.75
C GLY A 118 13.19 -0.66 -1.08
N GLY A 119 12.89 -1.96 -1.13
CA GLY A 119 11.67 -2.54 -0.56
C GLY A 119 10.47 -2.65 -1.50
N GLY A 120 10.66 -2.36 -2.80
CA GLY A 120 9.79 -2.84 -3.86
C GLY A 120 10.13 -4.29 -4.23
N ASP A 121 10.08 -4.60 -5.52
CA ASP A 121 10.57 -5.89 -6.03
C ASP A 121 12.12 -5.93 -6.02
N THR A 122 12.79 -4.77 -5.94
CA THR A 122 14.25 -4.68 -5.90
C THR A 122 14.80 -3.65 -4.90
N ASP A 123 16.08 -3.80 -4.53
CA ASP A 123 16.85 -2.84 -3.73
C ASP A 123 17.18 -1.54 -4.48
N ARG A 124 16.83 -1.46 -5.78
CA ARG A 124 17.19 -0.37 -6.68
C ARG A 124 16.04 0.61 -6.90
N ASP A 125 14.91 0.35 -6.25
CA ASP A 125 13.68 1.08 -6.44
C ASP A 125 13.65 2.33 -5.54
N LEU A 126 13.20 3.45 -6.09
CA LEU A 126 12.90 4.66 -5.33
C LEU A 126 11.39 4.88 -5.39
N SER A 127 10.71 4.95 -4.26
CA SER A 127 9.28 5.26 -4.22
C SER A 127 8.99 6.48 -3.33
N VAL A 128 8.02 7.26 -3.78
CA VAL A 128 7.49 8.44 -3.11
C VAL A 128 5.99 8.33 -3.09
N THR A 129 5.43 8.23 -1.90
CA THR A 129 3.99 8.24 -1.67
C THR A 129 3.60 9.53 -0.99
N VAL A 130 2.59 10.21 -1.52
CA VAL A 130 2.01 11.41 -0.93
C VAL A 130 0.51 11.25 -0.92
N GLY A 131 -0.09 11.31 0.26
CA GLY A 131 -1.53 11.34 0.45
C GLY A 131 -1.95 12.59 1.19
N PHE A 132 -2.99 13.26 0.68
CA PHE A 132 -3.64 14.36 1.37
C PHE A 132 -5.14 14.06 1.50
N PRO A 133 -5.76 14.36 2.66
CA PRO A 133 -7.20 14.23 2.82
C PRO A 133 -7.93 14.99 1.72
N LEU A 134 -8.99 14.38 1.18
CA LEU A 134 -9.89 14.94 0.15
C LEU A 134 -9.27 15.14 -1.25
N ILE A 135 -7.97 15.44 -1.35
CA ILE A 135 -7.27 15.59 -2.64
C ILE A 135 -7.00 14.21 -3.22
N GLY A 136 -6.47 13.29 -2.41
CA GLY A 136 -6.21 11.92 -2.82
C GLY A 136 -4.87 11.38 -2.37
N PHE A 137 -4.66 10.13 -2.75
CA PHE A 137 -3.41 9.41 -2.60
C PHE A 137 -2.69 9.35 -3.94
N TYR A 138 -1.38 9.57 -3.92
CA TYR A 138 -0.50 9.47 -5.08
C TYR A 138 0.75 8.70 -4.69
N HIS A 139 1.04 7.60 -5.37
CA HIS A 139 2.27 6.85 -5.21
C HIS A 139 3.06 6.90 -6.50
N PHE A 140 4.33 7.26 -6.42
CA PHE A 140 5.28 7.29 -7.51
C PHE A 140 6.38 6.29 -7.21
N SER A 141 6.79 5.46 -8.17
CA SER A 141 8.01 4.66 -8.04
C SER A 141 8.86 4.75 -9.29
N LEU A 142 10.16 4.62 -9.10
CA LEU A 142 11.18 4.47 -10.14
C LEU A 142 11.92 3.18 -9.86
N ASP A 143 11.56 2.15 -10.61
CA ASP A 143 12.17 0.83 -10.46
C ASP A 143 13.51 0.81 -11.20
N GLY A 144 14.54 0.19 -10.59
CA GLY A 144 15.87 0.10 -11.21
C GLY A 144 16.60 1.44 -11.41
N PHE A 145 16.18 2.50 -10.70
CA PHE A 145 16.76 3.84 -10.80
C PHE A 145 18.25 3.87 -10.45
N LEU A 146 18.64 3.08 -9.45
CA LEU A 146 20.01 3.05 -8.97
C LEU A 146 20.87 2.17 -9.85
N PRO A 147 22.14 2.55 -10.09
CA PRO A 147 23.06 1.71 -10.83
C PRO A 147 23.44 0.48 -10.01
N GLU A 148 23.78 -0.60 -10.71
CA GLU A 148 23.94 -1.94 -10.12
C GLU A 148 25.00 -1.94 -9.03
N TRP A 149 26.14 -1.29 -9.29
CA TRP A 149 27.24 -1.14 -8.35
C TRP A 149 26.88 -0.43 -7.03
N ALA A 150 25.82 0.39 -6.98
CA ALA A 150 25.39 1.06 -5.75
C ALA A 150 24.69 0.10 -4.78
N VAL A 151 24.26 -1.06 -5.28
CA VAL A 151 23.50 -2.08 -4.54
C VAL A 151 24.25 -3.42 -4.50
N ASP A 152 25.06 -3.71 -5.52
CA ASP A 152 25.68 -5.01 -5.80
C ASP A 152 27.01 -5.28 -5.06
N GLY A 153 27.30 -4.48 -4.03
CA GLY A 153 28.43 -4.78 -3.16
C GLY A 153 27.98 -5.62 -1.98
N LYS A 154 28.17 -6.95 -1.96
CA LYS A 154 28.38 -7.82 -0.76
C LYS A 154 27.47 -7.68 0.50
N TRP A 155 26.48 -6.81 0.52
CA TRP A 155 25.70 -6.45 1.70
C TRP A 155 24.34 -7.14 1.73
N VAL A 156 23.92 -7.79 0.64
CA VAL A 156 22.76 -8.70 0.62
C VAL A 156 23.15 -9.97 1.36
N ASP A 157 23.08 -9.90 2.69
CA ASP A 157 23.06 -11.11 3.49
C ASP A 157 21.79 -11.84 3.06
N SER A 158 21.97 -12.89 2.24
CA SER A 158 20.89 -13.78 1.84
C SER A 158 20.42 -14.44 3.14
N SER A 159 19.48 -13.79 3.83
CA SER A 159 19.00 -14.25 5.12
C SER A 159 18.35 -15.60 4.89
N TYR A 160 19.12 -16.63 5.18
CA TYR A 160 18.71 -18.02 5.14
C TYR A 160 17.53 -18.17 6.09
N ARG A 161 16.32 -18.37 5.57
CA ARG A 161 15.24 -18.94 6.37
C ARG A 161 15.59 -20.42 6.55
N PRO A 162 15.91 -20.89 7.77
CA PRO A 162 16.23 -22.30 8.00
C PRO A 162 15.09 -23.18 7.48
N GLY A 163 15.40 -24.09 6.56
CA GLY A 163 14.43 -25.00 5.96
C GLY A 163 13.93 -24.63 4.55
N THR A 164 14.27 -23.46 4.01
CA THR A 164 13.93 -23.11 2.61
C THR A 164 15.15 -23.23 1.70
N LYS A 165 15.03 -23.94 0.58
CA LYS A 165 16.09 -24.09 -0.44
C LYS A 165 16.31 -22.82 -1.29
N PHE A 166 15.48 -21.79 -1.10
CA PHE A 166 15.51 -20.56 -1.89
C PHE A 166 16.20 -19.44 -1.12
N LYS A 167 17.36 -19.02 -1.61
CA LYS A 167 17.97 -17.74 -1.22
C LYS A 167 17.23 -16.63 -1.97
N MET A 168 16.16 -16.11 -1.38
CA MET A 168 15.61 -14.84 -1.85
C MET A 168 16.41 -13.72 -1.22
N ALA A 169 17.03 -12.89 -2.03
CA ALA A 169 17.51 -11.58 -1.61
C ALA A 169 16.27 -10.78 -1.20
N ILE A 170 16.03 -10.64 0.10
CA ILE A 170 14.95 -9.75 0.57
C ILE A 170 15.52 -8.34 0.50
N PRO A 171 14.94 -7.46 -0.33
CA PRO A 171 15.45 -6.11 -0.48
C PRO A 171 15.33 -5.37 0.86
N ARG A 172 16.30 -4.53 1.19
CA ARG A 172 16.30 -3.70 2.38
C ARG A 172 15.67 -2.36 2.10
N LYS A 173 14.97 -1.84 3.10
CA LYS A 173 14.23 -0.58 3.02
C LYS A 173 14.97 0.52 3.79
N ILE A 174 15.30 1.62 3.10
CA ILE A 174 15.67 2.89 3.72
C ILE A 174 14.57 3.89 3.40
N GLY A 175 13.92 4.46 4.40
CA GLY A 175 12.85 5.41 4.11
C GLY A 175 12.43 6.25 5.30
N VAL A 176 11.64 7.26 4.98
CA VAL A 176 10.96 8.10 5.96
C VAL A 176 9.47 8.06 5.65
N SER A 177 8.66 7.67 6.62
CA SER A 177 7.20 7.76 6.50
C SER A 177 6.60 8.68 7.55
N VAL A 178 5.54 9.40 7.19
CA VAL A 178 4.81 10.29 8.10
C VAL A 178 3.36 9.86 8.11
N HIS A 179 2.90 9.26 9.20
CA HIS A 179 1.49 8.90 9.39
C HIS A 179 1.15 8.78 10.88
N ASP A 180 -0.14 8.87 11.21
CA ASP A 180 -0.66 8.78 12.60
C ASP A 180 0.00 9.76 13.58
N GLY A 181 0.47 10.90 13.08
CA GLY A 181 1.20 11.90 13.86
C GLY A 181 2.64 11.52 14.22
N ASN A 182 3.18 10.44 13.63
CA ASN A 182 4.55 9.98 13.81
C ASN A 182 5.35 10.15 12.51
N ILE A 183 6.65 10.37 12.66
CA ILE A 183 7.66 10.28 11.61
C ILE A 183 8.44 8.99 11.86
N TRP A 184 8.30 8.00 11.00
CA TRP A 184 9.02 6.76 11.05
C TRP A 184 10.24 6.84 10.16
N PHE A 185 11.35 6.33 10.67
CA PHE A 185 12.59 6.17 9.95
C PHE A 185 12.85 4.68 9.84
N SER A 186 12.91 4.18 8.61
CA SER A 186 13.43 2.86 8.28
C SER A 186 14.86 3.06 7.79
N LEU A 187 15.82 2.56 8.53
CA LEU A 187 17.23 2.56 8.17
C LEU A 187 17.63 1.10 7.99
N TRP A 188 17.54 0.60 6.76
CA TRP A 188 18.02 -0.74 6.41
C TRP A 188 17.14 -1.90 6.95
N GLU A 189 15.84 -1.67 7.00
CA GLU A 189 14.84 -2.62 7.50
C GLU A 189 14.61 -3.79 6.53
N TYR A 190 14.37 -4.99 7.05
CA TYR A 190 13.87 -6.10 6.24
C TYR A 190 12.34 -6.00 6.13
N PRO A 191 11.78 -5.76 4.94
CA PRO A 191 10.34 -5.77 4.74
C PRO A 191 9.81 -7.16 5.12
N MET A 192 8.70 -7.16 5.86
CA MET A 192 7.99 -8.38 6.28
C MET A 192 8.75 -9.28 7.27
N ALA A 193 9.80 -8.80 7.93
CA ALA A 193 10.52 -9.54 8.95
C ALA A 193 10.57 -8.78 10.27
N TRP A 194 9.83 -9.27 11.26
CA TRP A 194 9.93 -8.80 12.64
C TRP A 194 10.86 -9.73 13.42
N SER A 195 11.93 -9.19 14.02
CA SER A 195 12.80 -9.96 14.90
C SER A 195 13.32 -9.11 16.05
N SER A 196 13.21 -9.63 17.27
CA SER A 196 13.78 -8.99 18.46
C SER A 196 15.31 -8.89 18.43
N LYS A 197 15.98 -9.58 17.48
CA LYS A 197 17.42 -9.52 17.26
C LYS A 197 17.84 -8.41 16.31
N GLN A 198 16.91 -7.76 15.62
CA GLN A 198 17.23 -6.62 14.75
C GLN A 198 17.65 -5.42 15.60
N PRO A 199 18.68 -4.65 15.18
CA PRO A 199 19.07 -3.45 15.89
C PRO A 199 17.93 -2.44 15.94
N TRP A 200 17.65 -1.87 17.12
CA TRP A 200 16.56 -0.91 17.32
C TRP A 200 16.69 0.35 16.45
N TRP A 201 17.91 0.71 16.02
CA TRP A 201 18.15 1.87 15.17
C TRP A 201 17.79 1.63 13.70
N TRP A 202 17.49 0.38 13.30
CA TRP A 202 17.01 0.07 11.95
C TRP A 202 15.59 0.57 11.71
N GLN A 203 14.78 0.69 12.75
CA GLN A 203 13.45 1.23 12.65
C GLN A 203 13.12 1.98 13.93
N PHE A 204 12.88 3.28 13.81
CA PHE A 204 12.40 4.05 14.95
C PHE A 204 11.41 5.09 14.51
N SER A 205 10.54 5.50 15.43
CA SER A 205 9.57 6.56 15.20
C SER A 205 9.79 7.72 16.15
N PHE A 206 9.56 8.91 15.60
CA PHE A 206 9.57 10.16 16.31
C PHE A 206 8.18 10.76 16.22
N ASN A 207 7.55 11.00 17.37
CA ASN A 207 6.27 11.69 17.45
C ASN A 207 6.52 13.16 17.85
N PRO A 208 6.39 14.14 16.93
CA PRO A 208 6.60 15.53 17.26
C PRO A 208 5.65 16.03 18.36
N ALA A 209 4.40 15.54 18.38
CA ALA A 209 3.44 15.91 19.40
C ALA A 209 3.82 15.36 20.79
N ASP A 210 4.35 14.15 20.89
CA ASP A 210 4.89 13.64 22.17
C ASP A 210 6.15 14.40 22.60
N PHE A 211 7.01 14.79 21.65
CA PHE A 211 8.21 15.58 21.94
C PHE A 211 7.88 16.99 22.46
N VAL A 212 6.83 17.63 21.93
CA VAL A 212 6.42 19.00 22.31
C VAL A 212 5.41 19.03 23.46
N LEU A 213 4.49 18.07 23.54
CA LEU A 213 3.41 18.05 24.55
C LEU A 213 3.66 17.03 25.67
N GLY A 214 4.62 16.12 25.49
CA GLY A 214 4.86 14.97 26.35
C GLY A 214 3.97 13.79 25.98
N ARG A 215 4.45 12.57 26.26
CA ARG A 215 3.68 11.34 26.03
C ARG A 215 2.37 11.36 26.82
N ALA A 216 1.29 10.91 26.19
CA ALA A 216 0.00 10.78 26.86
C ALA A 216 0.08 9.70 27.96
N LYS A 217 -0.31 10.05 29.18
CA LYS A 217 -0.50 9.09 30.28
C LYS A 217 -1.93 8.59 30.25
N TYR A 218 -2.08 7.27 30.20
CA TYR A 218 -3.36 6.59 30.30
C TYR A 218 -3.73 6.40 31.77
N GLN A 219 -4.97 6.68 32.10
CA GLN A 219 -5.59 6.39 33.39
C GLN A 219 -6.96 5.77 33.15
N GLU A 220 -7.27 4.75 33.92
CA GLU A 220 -8.54 4.03 33.88
C GLU A 220 -9.24 4.22 35.22
N MET A 221 -10.51 4.58 35.17
CA MET A 221 -11.36 4.68 36.36
C MET A 221 -12.60 3.81 36.15
N ASN A 222 -12.73 2.77 36.96
CA ASN A 222 -13.91 1.91 36.94
C ASN A 222 -15.12 2.70 37.43
N LEU A 223 -16.18 2.76 36.62
CA LEU A 223 -17.44 3.39 37.00
C LEU A 223 -18.32 2.37 37.72
N PHE A 224 -18.55 1.22 37.08
CA PHE A 224 -19.30 0.12 37.67
C PHE A 224 -19.01 -1.18 36.90
N SER A 225 -19.32 -2.31 37.54
CA SER A 225 -19.22 -3.64 36.97
C SER A 225 -20.50 -4.41 37.29
N GLU A 226 -21.09 -5.04 36.30
CA GLU A 226 -22.38 -5.73 36.43
C GLU A 226 -22.35 -7.05 35.67
N ALA A 227 -22.98 -8.08 36.23
CA ALA A 227 -23.21 -9.34 35.54
C ALA A 227 -24.38 -9.17 34.57
N ALA A 228 -24.23 -9.65 33.35
CA ALA A 228 -25.29 -9.65 32.34
C ALA A 228 -25.36 -11.02 31.66
N VAL A 229 -26.44 -11.23 30.90
CA VAL A 229 -26.64 -12.43 30.11
C VAL A 229 -26.65 -12.04 28.64
N LEU A 230 -25.72 -12.62 27.87
CA LEU A 230 -25.70 -12.52 26.42
C LEU A 230 -26.62 -13.60 25.85
N GLU A 231 -27.73 -13.19 25.25
CA GLU A 231 -28.65 -14.09 24.57
C GLU A 231 -28.24 -14.26 23.11
N LEU A 232 -27.97 -15.50 22.72
CA LEU A 232 -27.70 -15.93 21.36
C LEU A 232 -28.68 -17.05 20.96
N PRO A 233 -28.84 -17.35 19.65
CA PRO A 233 -29.78 -18.38 19.18
C PRO A 233 -29.59 -19.76 19.82
N GLU A 234 -28.35 -20.11 20.15
CA GLU A 234 -27.97 -21.39 20.74
C GLU A 234 -28.11 -21.44 22.27
N GLY A 235 -28.17 -20.29 22.94
CA GLY A 235 -28.19 -20.27 24.40
C GLY A 235 -27.90 -18.92 25.04
N GLN A 236 -27.89 -18.96 26.38
CA GLN A 236 -27.60 -17.82 27.23
C GLN A 236 -26.20 -17.95 27.82
N TYR A 237 -25.37 -16.92 27.62
CA TYR A 237 -24.00 -16.88 28.10
C TYR A 237 -23.86 -15.84 29.22
N PRO A 238 -23.46 -16.24 30.43
CA PRO A 238 -23.17 -15.27 31.49
C PRO A 238 -21.93 -14.46 31.13
N VAL A 239 -22.03 -13.14 31.18
CA VAL A 239 -20.93 -12.23 30.88
C VAL A 239 -20.76 -11.19 31.99
N MET A 240 -19.54 -10.74 32.23
CA MET A 240 -19.26 -9.65 33.14
C MET A 240 -18.99 -8.38 32.33
N VAL A 241 -19.79 -7.34 32.56
CA VAL A 241 -19.61 -6.05 31.88
C VAL A 241 -19.00 -5.05 32.85
N LYS A 242 -17.81 -4.58 32.52
CA LYS A 242 -17.08 -3.55 33.26
C LYS A 242 -17.12 -2.24 32.47
N VAL A 243 -17.78 -1.22 33.00
CA VAL A 243 -17.82 0.12 32.41
C VAL A 243 -16.79 1.00 33.10
N PHE A 244 -15.90 1.62 32.32
CA PHE A 244 -14.81 2.43 32.81
C PHE A 244 -14.61 3.70 31.98
N GLU A 245 -14.12 4.75 32.63
CA GLU A 245 -13.68 5.98 31.99
C GLU A 245 -12.18 5.90 31.70
N CYS A 246 -11.84 5.97 30.42
CA CYS A 246 -10.48 6.14 29.94
C CYS A 246 -10.12 7.62 29.89
N THR A 247 -9.08 8.02 30.59
CA THR A 247 -8.52 9.38 30.54
C THR A 247 -7.11 9.34 29.94
N TRP A 248 -6.88 10.09 28.88
CA TRP A 248 -5.56 10.35 28.30
C TRP A 248 -5.17 11.80 28.56
N LYS A 249 -4.13 12.01 29.39
CA LYS A 249 -3.61 13.35 29.71
C LYS A 249 -2.15 13.47 29.28
N ARG A 250 -1.84 14.53 28.50
CA ARG A 250 -0.46 14.89 28.18
C ARG A 250 0.06 15.91 29.20
N PRO A 251 1.32 15.80 29.67
CA PRO A 251 1.86 16.68 30.72
C PRO A 251 1.77 18.18 30.41
N ARG A 252 1.99 18.57 29.16
CA ARG A 252 2.02 19.99 28.72
C ARG A 252 0.76 20.44 27.99
N TRP A 253 -0.28 19.59 27.94
CA TRP A 253 -1.55 19.93 27.30
C TRP A 253 -2.65 20.09 28.38
N PRO A 254 -3.34 21.23 28.46
CA PRO A 254 -4.20 21.54 29.61
C PRO A 254 -5.47 20.69 29.68
N TRP A 255 -5.95 20.13 28.56
CA TRP A 255 -7.20 19.37 28.50
C TRP A 255 -6.98 17.87 28.39
N ALA A 256 -7.53 17.07 29.31
CA ALA A 256 -7.49 15.61 29.17
C ALA A 256 -8.55 15.15 28.17
N ARG A 257 -8.22 14.15 27.34
CA ARG A 257 -9.21 13.44 26.53
C ARG A 257 -9.84 12.36 27.39
N ARG A 258 -11.17 12.33 27.45
CA ARG A 258 -11.93 11.33 28.22
C ARG A 258 -12.85 10.55 27.28
N MET A 259 -13.03 9.27 27.56
CA MET A 259 -13.95 8.39 26.84
C MET A 259 -14.46 7.30 27.78
N VAL A 260 -15.78 7.12 27.85
CA VAL A 260 -16.36 5.96 28.53
C VAL A 260 -16.33 4.77 27.58
N ARG A 261 -15.92 3.61 28.10
CA ARG A 261 -15.91 2.33 27.39
C ARG A 261 -16.48 1.25 28.28
N ALA A 262 -16.95 0.19 27.65
CA ALA A 262 -17.35 -1.04 28.30
C ALA A 262 -16.47 -2.19 27.80
N GLU A 263 -16.00 -3.01 28.72
CA GLU A 263 -15.35 -4.27 28.48
C GLU A 263 -16.32 -5.37 28.88
N VAL A 264 -16.64 -6.25 27.93
CA VAL A 264 -17.44 -7.44 28.17
C VAL A 264 -16.48 -8.60 28.25
N ASP A 265 -16.44 -9.26 29.41
CA ASP A 265 -15.68 -10.47 29.67
C ASP A 265 -16.63 -11.68 29.61
N CYS A 266 -16.31 -12.63 28.75
CA CYS A 266 -17.10 -13.84 28.51
C CYS A 266 -16.65 -15.03 29.38
N GLY A 267 -15.66 -14.84 30.25
CA GLY A 267 -15.11 -15.92 31.08
C GLY A 267 -14.21 -16.89 30.29
N GLU A 268 -13.86 -18.00 30.94
CA GLU A 268 -12.91 -19.00 30.41
C GLU A 268 -13.48 -19.84 29.27
N ASP A 269 -14.81 -20.03 29.21
CA ASP A 269 -15.47 -20.80 28.16
C ASP A 269 -15.61 -20.01 26.85
N GLY A 270 -15.52 -18.68 26.92
CA GLY A 270 -15.72 -17.79 25.78
C GLY A 270 -17.10 -17.91 25.14
N VAL A 271 -17.31 -17.17 24.04
CA VAL A 271 -18.54 -17.28 23.24
C VAL A 271 -18.17 -17.68 21.81
N PRO A 272 -18.73 -18.77 21.26
CA PRO A 272 -18.44 -19.20 19.90
C PRO A 272 -18.77 -18.13 18.86
N SER A 273 -17.77 -17.66 18.12
CA SER A 273 -17.95 -16.57 17.17
C SER A 273 -18.24 -17.07 15.76
N HIS A 274 -17.49 -18.04 15.24
CA HIS A 274 -17.68 -18.65 13.92
C HIS A 274 -16.80 -19.91 13.76
N ALA A 275 -17.15 -20.75 12.77
CA ALA A 275 -16.43 -22.00 12.50
C ALA A 275 -15.13 -21.77 11.72
N GLY A 276 -14.04 -22.42 12.15
CA GLY A 276 -12.92 -22.82 11.29
C GLY A 276 -12.18 -21.72 10.53
N LYS A 277 -12.07 -20.51 11.08
CA LYS A 277 -11.20 -19.49 10.47
C LYS A 277 -9.73 -19.75 10.79
N GLY A 278 -9.42 -20.14 12.03
CA GLY A 278 -8.05 -20.30 12.51
C GLY A 278 -7.21 -19.03 12.41
N GLU A 279 -6.13 -18.93 13.18
CA GLU A 279 -5.09 -17.93 12.85
C GLU A 279 -4.23 -18.38 11.65
N ASN A 280 -4.21 -19.68 11.34
CA ASN A 280 -3.41 -20.26 10.27
C ASN A 280 -4.03 -21.56 9.72
N SER A 281 -3.57 -22.01 8.55
CA SER A 281 -4.15 -23.12 7.77
C SER A 281 -4.07 -24.51 8.42
N TRP A 282 -3.52 -24.62 9.63
CA TRP A 282 -3.33 -25.89 10.34
C TRP A 282 -4.08 -25.92 11.68
N ASP A 283 -4.64 -24.78 12.09
CA ASP A 283 -5.41 -24.61 13.32
C ASP A 283 -6.84 -24.22 12.95
N LEU A 284 -7.67 -25.22 12.65
CA LEU A 284 -9.05 -25.05 12.14
C LEU A 284 -10.09 -25.20 13.27
N GLU A 285 -9.73 -24.84 14.50
CA GLU A 285 -10.67 -24.87 15.63
C GLU A 285 -11.68 -23.71 15.56
N ASP A 286 -12.77 -23.86 16.30
CA ASP A 286 -13.81 -22.83 16.41
C ASP A 286 -13.26 -21.60 17.15
N ASP A 287 -13.47 -20.41 16.59
CA ASP A 287 -12.93 -19.17 17.16
C ASP A 287 -13.84 -18.68 18.30
N LEU A 288 -13.30 -18.54 19.51
CA LEU A 288 -14.02 -18.12 20.71
C LEU A 288 -13.74 -16.64 21.04
N THR A 289 -14.80 -15.87 21.27
CA THR A 289 -14.68 -14.51 21.79
C THR A 289 -14.64 -14.52 23.32
N TYR A 290 -13.45 -14.33 23.88
CA TYR A 290 -13.26 -14.23 25.34
C TYR A 290 -13.57 -12.84 25.90
N ARG A 291 -13.29 -11.79 25.11
CA ARG A 291 -13.38 -10.42 25.59
C ARG A 291 -13.58 -9.44 24.46
N MET A 292 -14.39 -8.41 24.71
CA MET A 292 -14.59 -7.31 23.77
C MET A 292 -14.61 -5.97 24.49
N THR A 293 -13.82 -5.02 24.01
CA THR A 293 -13.92 -3.62 24.44
C THR A 293 -14.68 -2.79 23.41
N CYS A 294 -15.64 -1.99 23.86
CA CYS A 294 -16.47 -1.17 22.97
C CYS A 294 -16.79 0.23 23.54
N PRO A 295 -17.12 1.21 22.68
CA PRO A 295 -17.41 2.59 23.11
C PRO A 295 -18.87 2.73 23.57
N GLU A 296 -19.29 1.93 24.55
CA GLU A 296 -20.63 1.99 25.15
C GLU A 296 -20.53 2.40 26.62
N SER A 297 -21.56 3.11 27.10
CA SER A 297 -21.66 3.57 28.50
C SER A 297 -22.68 2.79 29.33
N THR A 298 -23.38 1.84 28.70
CA THR A 298 -24.46 1.05 29.31
C THR A 298 -24.21 -0.43 29.11
N VAL A 299 -24.60 -1.25 30.09
CA VAL A 299 -24.45 -2.72 30.04
C VAL A 299 -25.22 -3.31 28.86
N GLU A 300 -26.49 -2.95 28.70
CA GLU A 300 -27.33 -3.41 27.58
C GLU A 300 -26.72 -3.06 26.22
N GLY A 301 -26.22 -1.84 26.06
CA GLY A 301 -25.54 -1.40 24.83
C GLY A 301 -24.28 -2.20 24.52
N ALA A 302 -23.47 -2.50 25.55
CA ALA A 302 -22.26 -3.31 25.42
C ALA A 302 -22.56 -4.76 25.02
N VAL A 303 -23.52 -5.40 25.70
CA VAL A 303 -23.98 -6.77 25.40
C VAL A 303 -24.58 -6.83 23.99
N LYS A 304 -25.43 -5.86 23.63
CA LYS A 304 -26.00 -5.77 22.28
C LYS A 304 -24.91 -5.67 21.21
N ARG A 305 -23.88 -4.85 21.43
CA ARG A 305 -22.79 -4.67 20.48
C ARG A 305 -21.92 -5.92 20.36
N LEU A 306 -21.72 -6.66 21.45
CA LEU A 306 -21.05 -7.97 21.43
C LEU A 306 -21.84 -8.93 20.55
N ARG A 307 -23.15 -9.06 20.81
CA ARG A 307 -24.06 -9.89 20.04
C ARG A 307 -24.02 -9.54 18.56
N ASP A 308 -24.14 -8.25 18.22
CA ASP A 308 -24.13 -7.79 16.83
C ASP A 308 -22.78 -8.07 16.15
N SER A 309 -21.67 -8.06 16.89
CA SER A 309 -20.36 -8.44 16.37
C SER A 309 -20.29 -9.92 16.04
N ILE A 310 -20.67 -10.78 17.00
CA ILE A 310 -20.68 -12.24 16.82
C ILE A 310 -21.59 -12.63 15.66
N MET A 311 -22.81 -12.08 15.60
CA MET A 311 -23.76 -12.40 14.54
C MET A 311 -23.30 -11.94 13.15
N ARG A 312 -22.54 -10.83 13.09
CA ARG A 312 -21.91 -10.37 11.84
C ARG A 312 -20.81 -11.31 11.40
N ASP A 313 -19.98 -11.80 12.32
CA ASP A 313 -18.91 -12.76 12.01
C ASP A 313 -19.51 -14.09 11.55
N ARG A 314 -20.55 -14.60 12.22
CA ARG A 314 -21.33 -15.77 11.77
C ARG A 314 -21.94 -15.58 10.39
N LYS A 315 -22.48 -14.40 10.10
CA LYS A 315 -23.03 -14.10 8.78
C LYS A 315 -21.96 -14.13 7.68
N GLN A 316 -20.72 -13.74 8.01
CA GLN A 316 -19.62 -13.66 7.06
C GLN A 316 -18.91 -15.01 6.87
N TYR A 317 -18.70 -15.77 7.95
CA TYR A 317 -17.86 -16.96 7.96
C TYR A 317 -18.64 -18.27 8.18
N GLY A 318 -19.93 -18.19 8.49
CA GLY A 318 -20.77 -19.34 8.85
C GLY A 318 -20.91 -19.51 10.36
N SER A 319 -22.03 -20.07 10.79
CA SER A 319 -22.22 -20.51 12.18
C SER A 319 -21.49 -21.83 12.42
N PRO A 320 -20.96 -22.07 13.64
CA PRO A 320 -20.48 -23.39 14.04
C PRO A 320 -21.53 -24.46 13.77
N ALA A 321 -21.14 -25.54 13.08
CA ALA A 321 -22.05 -26.59 12.62
C ALA A 321 -22.76 -27.30 13.78
N ASP A 322 -22.11 -27.34 14.95
CA ASP A 322 -22.58 -28.06 16.13
C ASP A 322 -23.61 -27.26 16.96
N LEU A 323 -23.83 -25.98 16.66
CA LEU A 323 -24.77 -25.12 17.42
C LEU A 323 -26.18 -25.04 16.80
N LEU A 324 -26.41 -25.68 15.66
CA LEU A 324 -27.71 -25.73 14.97
C LEU A 324 -28.34 -27.13 14.97
N ALA A 325 -27.67 -28.12 15.56
CA ALA A 325 -28.16 -29.48 15.77
C ALA A 325 -28.76 -29.61 17.17
#